data_AF-A0A3M0XCF0-F1
#
_entry.id   AF-A0A3M0XCF0-F1
#
_cell.length_a   1.000
_cell.length_b   1.000
_cell.length_c   1.000
_cell.angle_alpha   90.00
_cell.angle_beta   90.00
_cell.angle_gamma   90.00
#
_symmetry.space_group_name_H-M   'P 1'
#
loop_
_entity.id
_entity.type
_entity.pdbx_description
1 polymer ?
#
loop_
_entity_poly.entity_id
_entity_poly.type
_entity_poly.pdbx_seq_one_letter_code
_entity_poly.pdbx_strand_id
1 'polypeptide(L)'
;RLGTLSERFKLLWLLVFIIIGIMLLSVAGYYRWKDSSAGCVKCHSDKKRMKELGYPYFYMTQKQVESETLHVGIQCRDCHLGDGRADTPEKAHKGMLKMLIVGEDGSILPRKEFYPAPLLPTGKDKLHALLPKEEWEGKLYPTYEVRNILYHDRNPKTLGYDPKIAKKTCGKSGCHSEEVEQFSHSIMGSNYRQRTMRTWLKPYGPHNCGPSFADTPPDKVADGDVFDKRNYEEIVKEMNVPFTLRQAVDKQRFCNVCHAGCLDCHYLPDRKRGVHRFLKKPNSVSCSGGGRGSSICHPGALERRRGDTYLGGDFSEPPGLKPDVHVKEKIECIDCHYQGEGGMGDQKRKATCQDCHVEIEDALSKSEHKDVTCSACHTGSVGGYQLTHWGPGIIATRHNPFKKYSLYYGVLDLPIIMKDQKGKWMAVKPMPHSLGNFKIHVKPSGEIKFRWPKGETKDPYYIIGTFGGLPSNNLQLAWMEIQHVSHSLGKARGCETCHREKQVSKSRWRFFDNYGAYPFRGRYTVEAGKDGMHVFGIENTTPIKLMKGYKLEDFAPWKFLGDIWYVPGDFSIKTDKE
;
A
#
# COMPACT_ATOMS: atom_id res chain seq x y z
N ARG A 1 47.71 -11.26 55.03
CA ARG A 1 48.54 -11.60 53.83
C ARG A 1 47.70 -11.31 52.59
N LEU A 2 47.84 -10.10 52.02
CA LEU A 2 47.31 -9.79 50.68
C LEU A 2 48.20 -10.51 49.66
N GLY A 3 47.60 -11.35 48.83
CA GLY A 3 48.30 -12.32 47.98
C GLY A 3 49.26 -11.70 46.96
N THR A 4 50.13 -12.58 46.44
CA THR A 4 51.23 -12.45 45.48
C THR A 4 50.97 -11.68 44.16
N LEU A 5 49.78 -11.09 43.97
CA LEU A 5 49.46 -10.22 42.83
C LEU A 5 49.99 -8.79 43.01
N SER A 6 50.18 -8.31 44.25
CA SER A 6 50.61 -6.91 44.51
C SER A 6 52.10 -6.66 44.23
N GLU A 7 52.98 -7.65 44.44
CA GLU A 7 54.43 -7.49 44.25
C GLU A 7 54.88 -7.53 42.77
N ARG A 8 54.03 -8.02 41.86
CA ARG A 8 54.32 -8.09 40.42
C ARG A 8 53.63 -6.99 39.61
N PHE A 9 52.81 -6.15 40.23
CA PHE A 9 52.19 -5.00 39.58
C PHE A 9 53.20 -3.85 39.43
N LYS A 10 54.17 -4.03 38.52
CA LYS A 10 55.20 -3.03 38.20
C LYS A 10 54.52 -1.72 37.78
N LEU A 11 55.05 -0.57 38.21
CA LEU A 11 54.63 0.78 37.79
C LEU A 11 54.40 0.89 36.27
N LEU A 12 55.17 0.14 35.48
CA LEU A 12 55.00 -0.03 34.04
C LEU A 12 53.59 -0.50 33.63
N TRP A 13 53.03 -1.51 34.30
CA TRP A 13 51.69 -2.02 34.00
C TRP A 13 50.60 -1.01 34.34
N LEU A 14 50.74 -0.29 35.45
CA LEU A 14 49.85 0.82 35.80
C LEU A 14 49.88 1.91 34.73
N LEU A 15 51.07 2.31 34.26
CA LEU A 15 51.23 3.28 33.18
C LEU A 15 50.63 2.79 31.86
N VAL A 16 50.82 1.51 31.51
CA VAL A 16 50.22 0.90 30.31
C VAL A 16 48.69 0.93 30.40
N PHE A 17 48.10 0.57 31.54
CA PHE A 17 46.64 0.65 31.73
C PHE A 17 46.12 2.08 31.63
N ILE A 18 46.85 3.06 32.17
CA ILE A 18 46.49 4.48 32.04
C ILE A 18 46.54 4.94 30.58
N ILE A 19 47.60 4.59 29.85
CA ILE A 19 47.75 4.95 28.43
C ILE A 19 46.64 4.29 27.59
N ILE A 20 46.35 3.01 27.81
CA ILE A 20 45.24 2.31 27.14
C ILE A 20 43.92 2.99 27.49
N GLY A 21 43.69 3.34 28.76
CA GLY A 21 42.50 4.06 29.20
C GLY A 21 42.33 5.43 28.51
N ILE A 22 43.38 6.24 28.45
CA ILE A 22 43.38 7.54 27.76
C ILE A 22 43.14 7.36 26.27
N MET A 23 43.78 6.36 25.64
CA MET A 23 43.59 6.07 24.22
C MET A 23 42.14 5.67 23.94
N LEU A 24 41.57 4.77 24.74
CA LEU A 24 40.16 4.36 24.62
C LEU A 24 39.21 5.55 24.81
N LEU A 25 39.45 6.40 25.82
CA LEU A 25 38.63 7.60 26.06
C LEU A 25 38.77 8.63 24.94
N SER A 26 39.96 8.81 24.38
CA SER A 26 40.22 9.75 23.28
C SER A 26 39.56 9.28 21.99
N VAL A 27 39.66 7.98 21.70
CA VAL A 27 39.01 7.36 20.55
C VAL A 27 37.49 7.41 20.70
N ALA A 28 36.95 7.02 21.86
CA ALA A 28 35.51 7.11 22.15
C ALA A 28 35.01 8.56 22.10
N GLY A 29 35.78 9.50 22.65
CA GLY A 29 35.51 10.94 22.62
C GLY A 29 35.51 11.50 21.20
N TYR A 30 36.47 11.10 20.37
CA TYR A 30 36.53 11.48 18.96
C TYR A 30 35.32 10.94 18.19
N TYR A 31 34.96 9.66 18.37
CA TYR A 31 33.76 9.10 17.74
C TYR A 31 32.48 9.81 18.20
N ARG A 32 32.32 10.08 19.50
CA ARG A 32 31.18 10.84 20.03
C ARG A 32 31.14 12.27 19.51
N TRP A 33 32.29 12.93 19.41
CA TRP A 33 32.40 14.27 18.81
C TRP A 33 31.99 14.25 17.34
N LYS A 34 32.54 13.30 16.57
CA LYS A 34 32.22 13.11 15.16
C LYS A 34 30.75 12.79 14.96
N ASP A 35 30.13 12.02 15.86
CA ASP A 35 28.73 11.59 15.81
C ASP A 35 27.71 12.60 16.37
N SER A 36 28.12 13.80 16.76
CA SER A 36 27.18 14.85 17.16
C SER A 36 26.59 15.61 15.96
N SER A 37 25.48 16.31 16.17
CA SER A 37 24.87 17.23 15.20
C SER A 37 25.20 18.72 15.47
N ALA A 38 26.33 19.01 16.11
CA ALA A 38 26.64 20.37 16.56
C ALA A 38 26.69 21.41 15.42
N GLY A 39 27.21 21.05 14.26
CA GLY A 39 27.22 21.90 13.06
C GLY A 39 25.82 22.11 12.49
N CYS A 40 25.01 21.05 12.41
CA CYS A 40 23.60 21.14 12.01
C CYS A 40 22.82 22.08 12.95
N VAL A 41 22.93 21.88 14.27
CA VAL A 41 22.24 22.70 15.27
C VAL A 41 22.73 24.15 15.22
N LYS A 42 24.03 24.39 15.06
CA LYS A 42 24.59 25.75 14.92
C LYS A 42 24.04 26.47 13.68
N CYS A 43 23.80 25.75 12.59
CA CYS A 43 23.26 26.33 11.36
C CYS A 43 21.73 26.54 11.46
N HIS A 44 20.98 25.48 11.78
CA HIS A 44 19.53 25.49 11.77
C HIS A 44 18.90 26.23 12.96
N SER A 45 19.61 26.41 14.07
CA SER A 45 19.13 27.22 15.20
C SER A 45 19.45 28.73 15.06
N ASP A 46 20.02 29.16 13.92
CA ASP A 46 20.25 30.56 13.60
C ASP A 46 19.23 31.06 12.58
N LYS A 47 18.22 31.80 13.06
CA LYS A 47 17.14 32.33 12.24
C LYS A 47 17.63 33.33 11.19
N LYS A 48 18.65 34.13 11.51
CA LYS A 48 19.22 35.12 10.59
C LYS A 48 19.94 34.40 9.46
N ARG A 49 20.82 33.45 9.80
CA ARG A 49 21.53 32.62 8.81
C ARG A 49 20.56 31.86 7.91
N MET A 50 19.52 31.24 8.46
CA MET A 50 18.53 30.51 7.65
C MET A 50 17.76 31.42 6.69
N LYS A 51 17.49 32.67 7.09
CA LYS A 51 16.89 33.69 6.23
C LYS A 51 17.86 34.13 5.12
N GLU A 52 19.13 34.36 5.44
CA GLU A 52 20.19 34.72 4.47
C GLU A 52 20.41 33.61 3.43
N LEU A 53 20.32 32.34 3.84
CA LEU A 53 20.39 31.20 2.94
C LEU A 53 19.12 31.00 2.09
N GLY A 54 18.05 31.77 2.34
CA GLY A 54 16.78 31.68 1.61
C GLY A 54 15.84 30.57 2.08
N TYR A 55 16.11 29.95 3.24
CA TYR A 55 15.30 28.87 3.80
C TYR A 55 14.85 29.15 5.24
N PRO A 56 14.16 30.28 5.51
CA PRO A 56 13.78 30.68 6.87
C PRO A 56 12.91 29.65 7.59
N TYR A 57 12.18 28.84 6.84
CA TYR A 57 11.31 27.77 7.33
C TYR A 57 12.05 26.50 7.78
N PHE A 58 13.36 26.40 7.54
CA PHE A 58 14.21 25.34 8.11
C PHE A 58 14.90 25.79 9.41
N TYR A 59 14.54 26.95 9.95
CA TYR A 59 14.90 27.31 11.31
C TYR A 59 14.28 26.32 12.30
N MET A 60 15.10 25.72 13.15
CA MET A 60 14.66 24.82 14.19
C MET A 60 15.72 24.67 15.28
N THR A 61 15.27 24.56 16.52
CA THR A 61 16.14 24.30 17.67
C THR A 61 16.15 22.83 18.05
N GLN A 62 17.21 22.37 18.70
CA GLN A 62 17.29 21.01 19.24
C GLN A 62 16.11 20.69 20.18
N LYS A 63 15.76 21.63 21.08
CA LYS A 63 14.62 21.48 21.99
C LYS A 63 13.29 21.32 21.24
N GLN A 64 13.13 22.02 20.12
CA GLN A 64 11.95 21.86 19.27
C GLN A 64 11.92 20.45 18.66
N VAL A 65 13.02 19.95 18.10
CA VAL A 65 13.11 18.59 17.56
C VAL A 65 12.73 17.56 18.62
N GLU A 66 13.31 17.65 19.81
CA GLU A 66 13.02 16.72 20.92
C GLU A 66 11.54 16.77 21.33
N SER A 67 10.95 17.96 21.36
CA SER A 67 9.53 18.13 21.67
C SER A 67 8.59 17.60 20.58
N GLU A 68 8.93 17.77 19.31
CA GLU A 68 8.11 17.30 18.18
C GLU A 68 8.21 15.77 18.03
N THR A 69 9.43 15.24 18.20
CA THR A 69 9.73 13.81 18.05
C THR A 69 9.37 12.99 19.29
N LEU A 70 9.34 13.61 20.48
CA LEU A 70 9.29 12.95 21.79
C LEU A 70 10.53 12.09 22.10
N HIS A 71 11.67 12.35 21.45
CA HIS A 71 12.94 11.66 21.68
C HIS A 71 13.94 12.63 22.33
N VAL A 72 14.20 12.48 23.62
CA VAL A 72 15.15 13.33 24.35
C VAL A 72 16.59 13.00 23.93
N GLY A 73 17.37 14.02 23.60
CA GLY A 73 18.80 13.88 23.23
C GLY A 73 19.05 13.39 21.80
N ILE A 74 18.00 13.20 20.99
CA ILE A 74 18.11 12.72 19.60
C ILE A 74 18.93 13.68 18.74
N GLN A 75 19.91 13.20 18.00
CA GLN A 75 20.69 14.06 17.10
C GLN A 75 20.02 14.14 15.72
N CYS A 76 20.13 15.27 15.02
CA CYS A 76 19.57 15.43 13.67
C CYS A 76 20.00 14.29 12.72
N ARG A 77 21.28 13.91 12.80
CA ARG A 77 21.86 12.82 12.01
C ARG A 77 21.42 11.41 12.41
N ASP A 78 20.83 11.22 13.59
CA ASP A 78 20.29 9.92 13.97
C ASP A 78 19.08 9.56 13.09
N CYS A 79 18.35 10.56 12.60
CA CYS A 79 17.23 10.36 11.67
C CYS A 79 17.62 10.68 10.21
N HIS A 80 18.46 11.69 9.99
CA HIS A 80 18.78 12.19 8.65
C HIS A 80 20.12 11.71 8.10
N LEU A 81 21.00 11.08 8.88
CA LEU A 81 22.40 10.83 8.52
C LEU A 81 23.15 12.13 8.17
N GLY A 82 24.19 12.05 7.32
CA GLY A 82 25.05 13.18 6.96
C GLY A 82 26.19 13.44 7.96
N ASP A 83 26.93 14.53 7.72
CA ASP A 83 28.04 14.97 8.56
C ASP A 83 27.60 16.13 9.47
N GLY A 84 27.29 15.80 10.72
CA GLY A 84 26.85 16.76 11.73
C GLY A 84 27.92 17.73 12.24
N ARG A 85 29.19 17.60 11.79
CA ARG A 85 30.32 18.46 12.16
C ARG A 85 30.87 19.27 10.99
N ALA A 86 30.38 19.04 9.78
CA ALA A 86 30.80 19.76 8.59
C ALA A 86 30.55 21.27 8.71
N ASP A 87 31.44 22.03 8.08
CA ASP A 87 31.47 23.50 8.04
C ASP A 87 30.65 24.09 6.89
N THR A 88 30.45 23.32 5.82
CA THR A 88 29.66 23.71 4.65
C THR A 88 28.38 22.87 4.50
N PRO A 89 27.30 23.44 3.94
CA PRO A 89 26.06 22.70 3.66
C PRO A 89 26.28 21.46 2.77
N GLU A 90 27.17 21.55 1.77
CA GLU A 90 27.41 20.48 0.80
C GLU A 90 28.03 19.25 1.47
N LYS A 91 29.01 19.46 2.36
CA LYS A 91 29.63 18.40 3.13
C LYS A 91 28.65 17.83 4.15
N ALA A 92 27.93 18.69 4.86
CA ALA A 92 26.95 18.29 5.89
C ALA A 92 25.85 17.40 5.29
N HIS A 93 25.33 17.77 4.12
CA HIS A 93 24.22 17.07 3.48
C HIS A 93 24.66 15.88 2.61
N LYS A 94 25.96 15.60 2.48
CA LYS A 94 26.44 14.47 1.68
C LYS A 94 25.97 13.15 2.31
N GLY A 95 25.16 12.40 1.57
CA GLY A 95 24.57 11.14 2.04
C GLY A 95 23.43 11.32 3.06
N MET A 96 22.96 12.56 3.27
CA MET A 96 21.80 12.83 4.12
C MET A 96 20.53 12.27 3.47
N LEU A 97 19.73 11.58 4.27
CA LEU A 97 18.44 11.08 3.86
C LEU A 97 17.41 12.21 3.82
N LYS A 98 16.50 12.13 2.86
CA LYS A 98 15.47 13.14 2.60
C LYS A 98 14.18 12.45 2.16
N MET A 99 13.06 13.15 2.30
CA MET A 99 11.82 12.70 1.66
C MET A 99 12.03 12.59 0.14
N LEU A 100 11.39 11.60 -0.47
CA LEU A 100 11.45 11.36 -1.90
C LEU A 100 10.14 11.85 -2.51
N ILE A 101 10.23 12.87 -3.37
CA ILE A 101 9.09 13.34 -4.16
C ILE A 101 9.07 12.49 -5.42
N VAL A 102 8.06 11.65 -5.57
CA VAL A 102 7.93 10.73 -6.70
C VAL A 102 7.12 11.41 -7.78
N GLY A 103 7.73 11.59 -8.96
CA GLY A 103 7.05 12.14 -10.13
C GLY A 103 6.06 11.15 -10.74
N GLU A 104 5.17 11.63 -11.62
CA GLU A 104 4.26 10.76 -12.38
C GLU A 104 4.99 9.75 -13.27
N ASP A 105 6.21 10.06 -13.71
CA ASP A 105 7.08 9.15 -14.44
C ASP A 105 7.86 8.17 -13.53
N GLY A 106 7.68 8.26 -12.21
CA GLY A 106 8.38 7.46 -11.21
C GLY A 106 9.80 7.92 -10.91
N SER A 107 10.26 9.05 -11.47
CA SER A 107 11.53 9.69 -11.10
C SER A 107 11.46 10.33 -9.70
N ILE A 108 12.63 10.66 -9.15
CA ILE A 108 12.70 11.43 -7.89
C ILE A 108 12.90 12.89 -8.26
N LEU A 109 11.91 13.70 -7.93
CA LEU A 109 11.89 15.12 -8.21
C LEU A 109 12.68 15.92 -7.15
N PRO A 110 13.32 17.02 -7.56
CA PRO A 110 14.08 17.87 -6.64
C PRO A 110 13.17 18.59 -5.65
N ARG A 111 13.40 18.38 -4.35
CA ARG A 111 12.62 19.02 -3.27
C ARG A 111 12.55 20.54 -3.38
N LYS A 112 13.66 21.20 -3.73
CA LYS A 112 13.72 22.67 -3.78
C LYS A 112 12.71 23.27 -4.76
N GLU A 113 12.39 22.55 -5.82
CA GLU A 113 11.48 22.99 -6.88
C GLU A 113 10.03 22.59 -6.56
N PHE A 114 9.81 21.31 -6.24
CA PHE A 114 8.46 20.76 -6.11
C PHE A 114 7.87 20.83 -4.69
N TYR A 115 8.69 21.00 -3.66
CA TYR A 115 8.23 21.10 -2.27
C TYR A 115 9.23 21.84 -1.37
N PRO A 116 9.44 23.15 -1.59
CA PRO A 116 10.39 23.94 -0.81
C PRO A 116 9.96 24.06 0.66
N ALA A 117 8.66 24.08 0.93
CA ALA A 117 8.12 24.30 2.28
C ALA A 117 8.35 23.11 3.26
N PRO A 118 8.16 23.34 4.57
CA PRO A 118 8.05 22.26 5.54
C PRO A 118 6.87 21.35 5.21
N LEU A 119 7.03 20.04 5.43
CA LEU A 119 6.00 19.03 5.13
C LEU A 119 4.90 19.12 6.18
N LEU A 120 3.84 19.87 5.87
CA LEU A 120 2.67 20.06 6.73
C LEU A 120 1.39 19.89 5.92
N PRO A 121 0.30 19.41 6.54
CA PRO A 121 -0.97 19.26 5.85
C PRO A 121 -1.52 20.62 5.37
N THR A 122 -2.01 20.64 4.13
CA THR A 122 -2.59 21.79 3.43
C THR A 122 -3.84 21.37 2.65
N GLY A 123 -4.78 22.30 2.46
CA GLY A 123 -6.03 22.06 1.73
C GLY A 123 -7.11 21.34 2.56
N LYS A 124 -8.28 21.15 1.95
CA LYS A 124 -9.44 20.47 2.55
C LYS A 124 -9.45 18.96 2.28
N ASP A 125 -8.87 18.55 1.15
CA ASP A 125 -8.72 17.15 0.76
C ASP A 125 -7.71 16.46 1.68
N LYS A 126 -8.21 15.59 2.56
CA LYS A 126 -7.39 14.89 3.54
C LYS A 126 -6.53 13.79 2.92
N LEU A 127 -6.94 13.23 1.77
CA LEU A 127 -6.19 12.18 1.08
C LEU A 127 -4.91 12.74 0.43
N HIS A 128 -4.96 13.99 -0.03
CA HIS A 128 -3.82 14.67 -0.67
C HIS A 128 -3.22 15.79 0.19
N ALA A 129 -3.49 15.81 1.50
CA ALA A 129 -3.12 16.91 2.40
C ALA A 129 -1.61 17.22 2.42
N LEU A 130 -0.75 16.22 2.25
CA LEU A 130 0.70 16.37 2.26
C LEU A 130 1.31 16.53 0.86
N LEU A 131 0.57 16.29 -0.22
CA LEU A 131 1.06 16.53 -1.57
C LEU A 131 1.23 18.03 -1.84
N PRO A 132 2.21 18.42 -2.68
CA PRO A 132 2.37 19.81 -3.11
C PRO A 132 1.14 20.23 -3.89
N LYS A 133 0.80 21.51 -3.79
CA LYS A 133 -0.41 22.06 -4.40
C LYS A 133 -0.11 23.34 -5.14
N GLU A 134 -0.83 23.51 -6.24
CA GLU A 134 -0.91 24.75 -7.01
C GLU A 134 -2.27 25.39 -6.79
N GLU A 135 -2.27 26.73 -6.80
CA GLU A 135 -3.50 27.50 -6.76
C GLU A 135 -4.03 27.70 -8.18
N TRP A 136 -5.25 27.22 -8.42
CA TRP A 136 -5.97 27.41 -9.66
C TRP A 136 -7.37 27.91 -9.33
N GLU A 137 -7.74 29.08 -9.87
CA GLU A 137 -9.02 29.75 -9.62
C GLU A 137 -9.37 29.87 -8.11
N GLY A 138 -8.39 30.23 -7.28
CA GLY A 138 -8.57 30.41 -5.83
C GLY A 138 -8.72 29.10 -5.04
N LYS A 139 -8.46 27.95 -5.66
CA LYS A 139 -8.52 26.62 -5.02
C LYS A 139 -7.18 25.90 -5.16
N LEU A 140 -6.82 25.15 -4.13
CA LEU A 140 -5.60 24.36 -4.11
C LEU A 140 -5.84 22.97 -4.70
N TYR A 141 -5.06 22.60 -5.71
CA TYR A 141 -5.08 21.28 -6.33
C TYR A 141 -3.71 20.63 -6.21
N PRO A 142 -3.62 19.30 -5.99
CA PRO A 142 -2.35 18.59 -6.09
C PRO A 142 -1.68 18.85 -7.45
N THR A 143 -0.37 19.09 -7.45
CA THR A 143 0.37 19.31 -8.71
C THR A 143 0.35 18.04 -9.56
N TYR A 144 0.17 18.19 -10.87
CA TYR A 144 0.02 17.05 -11.77
C TYR A 144 1.32 16.23 -11.91
N GLU A 145 2.46 16.86 -11.69
CA GLU A 145 3.79 16.27 -11.82
C GLU A 145 4.12 15.33 -10.66
N VAL A 146 3.48 15.52 -9.50
CA VAL A 146 3.84 14.82 -8.26
C VAL A 146 2.80 13.75 -7.95
N ARG A 147 3.23 12.51 -8.08
CA ARG A 147 2.41 11.33 -7.82
C ARG A 147 2.26 11.03 -6.33
N ASN A 148 3.37 11.10 -5.60
CA ASN A 148 3.46 10.65 -4.21
C ASN A 148 4.67 11.24 -3.48
N ILE A 149 4.66 11.15 -2.15
CA ILE A 149 5.79 11.41 -1.26
C ILE A 149 6.13 10.14 -0.50
N LEU A 150 7.37 9.67 -0.63
CA LEU A 150 7.90 8.58 0.17
C LEU A 150 8.88 9.10 1.22
N TYR A 151 9.02 8.36 2.30
CA TYR A 151 9.88 8.73 3.42
C TYR A 151 11.28 8.15 3.29
N HIS A 152 12.13 8.55 4.22
CA HIS A 152 13.56 8.37 4.11
C HIS A 152 14.03 6.95 4.45
N ASP A 153 13.13 6.06 4.87
CA ASP A 153 13.35 4.62 5.04
C ASP A 153 13.22 3.83 3.73
N ARG A 154 13.09 4.54 2.60
CA ARG A 154 13.02 3.95 1.26
C ARG A 154 14.33 4.04 0.50
N ASN A 155 14.59 3.05 -0.34
CA ASN A 155 15.68 3.09 -1.29
C ASN A 155 15.29 3.95 -2.51
N PRO A 156 16.05 5.01 -2.86
CA PRO A 156 15.67 5.92 -3.95
C PRO A 156 15.72 5.28 -5.35
N LYS A 157 16.44 4.16 -5.52
CA LYS A 157 16.54 3.45 -6.80
C LYS A 157 15.36 2.51 -7.04
N THR A 158 14.83 1.91 -6.00
CA THR A 158 13.76 0.90 -6.08
C THR A 158 12.42 1.41 -5.56
N LEU A 159 12.43 2.47 -4.75
CA LEU A 159 11.31 3.07 -4.02
C LEU A 159 10.70 2.18 -2.91
N GLY A 160 11.23 0.99 -2.67
CA GLY A 160 10.77 0.09 -1.61
C GLY A 160 11.44 0.35 -0.27
N TYR A 161 10.92 -0.30 0.77
CA TYR A 161 11.48 -0.23 2.12
C TYR A 161 12.88 -0.85 2.14
N ASP A 162 13.84 -0.15 2.75
CA ASP A 162 15.21 -0.64 2.87
C ASP A 162 15.61 -0.82 4.35
N PRO A 163 15.68 -2.07 4.84
CA PRO A 163 16.05 -2.33 6.23
C PRO A 163 17.48 -1.89 6.55
N LYS A 164 18.37 -1.75 5.56
CA LYS A 164 19.74 -1.24 5.79
C LYS A 164 19.74 0.24 6.11
N ILE A 165 18.77 0.99 5.59
CA ILE A 165 18.57 2.40 5.95
C ILE A 165 17.91 2.47 7.33
N ALA A 166 16.84 1.71 7.56
CA ALA A 166 16.13 1.70 8.84
C ALA A 166 17.05 1.33 10.01
N LYS A 167 17.94 0.33 9.85
CA LYS A 167 18.93 -0.07 10.88
C LYS A 167 19.94 1.04 11.22
N LYS A 168 20.21 1.97 10.30
CA LYS A 168 21.10 3.11 10.55
C LYS A 168 20.40 4.30 11.22
N THR A 169 19.08 4.34 11.17
CA THR A 169 18.28 5.43 11.74
C THR A 169 17.46 4.94 12.92
N CYS A 170 16.20 4.57 12.68
CA CYS A 170 15.26 4.13 13.72
C CYS A 170 15.78 2.89 14.46
N GLY A 171 16.51 2.00 13.79
CA GLY A 171 17.06 0.77 14.35
C GLY A 171 18.42 0.91 15.01
N LYS A 172 18.94 2.14 15.15
CA LYS A 172 20.19 2.40 15.89
C LYS A 172 20.04 1.96 17.34
N SER A 173 21.16 1.53 17.96
CA SER A 173 21.20 1.21 19.38
C SER A 173 20.63 2.34 20.24
N GLY A 174 19.71 2.00 21.14
CA GLY A 174 19.00 2.95 22.01
C GLY A 174 17.78 3.62 21.38
N CYS A 175 17.38 3.24 20.16
CA CYS A 175 16.13 3.68 19.51
C CYS A 175 15.12 2.52 19.42
N HIS A 176 14.86 2.01 18.21
CA HIS A 176 13.86 0.99 17.89
C HIS A 176 14.49 -0.21 17.16
N SER A 177 15.63 -0.69 17.65
CA SER A 177 16.37 -1.80 17.02
C SER A 177 15.53 -3.08 16.96
N GLU A 178 14.74 -3.35 17.99
CA GLU A 178 13.88 -4.52 18.05
C GLU A 178 12.69 -4.39 17.08
N GLU A 179 12.00 -3.25 17.06
CA GLU A 179 10.86 -3.04 16.17
C GLU A 179 11.26 -3.02 14.69
N VAL A 180 12.44 -2.50 14.36
CA VAL A 180 12.98 -2.57 12.98
C VAL A 180 13.25 -4.02 12.59
N GLU A 181 13.78 -4.84 13.50
CA GLU A 181 14.01 -6.26 13.24
C GLU A 181 12.68 -7.02 13.09
N GLN A 182 11.73 -6.82 14.00
CA GLN A 182 10.38 -7.38 13.94
C GLN A 182 9.67 -7.02 12.62
N PHE A 183 9.68 -5.73 12.25
CA PHE A 183 9.06 -5.28 11.00
C PHE A 183 9.71 -5.93 9.78
N SER A 184 11.04 -6.05 9.77
CA SER A 184 11.78 -6.69 8.68
C SER A 184 11.49 -8.19 8.54
N HIS A 185 11.06 -8.85 9.61
CA HIS A 185 10.61 -10.25 9.62
C HIS A 185 9.10 -10.42 9.35
N SER A 186 8.36 -9.32 9.21
CA SER A 186 6.93 -9.35 8.96
C SER A 186 6.60 -9.47 7.47
N ILE A 187 5.40 -9.99 7.17
CA ILE A 187 4.86 -10.04 5.80
C ILE A 187 4.85 -8.66 5.14
N MET A 188 4.64 -7.59 5.93
CA MET A 188 4.60 -6.22 5.42
C MET A 188 6.01 -5.72 5.08
N GLY A 189 6.96 -5.84 6.00
CA GLY A 189 8.32 -5.34 5.79
C GLY A 189 9.09 -6.11 4.73
N SER A 190 8.92 -7.44 4.63
CA SER A 190 9.58 -8.24 3.60
C SER A 190 8.85 -8.25 2.26
N ASN A 191 7.69 -7.58 2.17
CA ASN A 191 6.81 -7.59 1.01
C ASN A 191 6.48 -9.02 0.49
N TYR A 192 6.41 -9.98 1.42
CA TYR A 192 6.37 -11.41 1.10
C TYR A 192 5.27 -11.77 0.10
N ARG A 193 4.06 -11.25 0.30
CA ARG A 193 2.88 -11.64 -0.49
C ARG A 193 2.97 -11.18 -1.95
N GLN A 194 3.44 -9.96 -2.20
CA GLN A 194 3.58 -9.49 -3.59
C GLN A 194 4.76 -10.17 -4.28
N ARG A 195 5.89 -10.34 -3.59
CA ARG A 195 7.06 -11.05 -4.13
C ARG A 195 6.75 -12.52 -4.47
N THR A 196 5.75 -13.11 -3.79
CA THR A 196 5.26 -14.45 -4.11
C THR A 196 4.57 -14.52 -5.47
N MET A 197 3.96 -13.44 -5.97
CA MET A 197 3.28 -13.41 -7.28
C MET A 197 4.29 -13.32 -8.42
N ARG A 198 4.96 -14.42 -8.76
CA ARG A 198 6.11 -14.43 -9.69
C ARG A 198 5.72 -14.21 -11.15
N THR A 199 4.62 -14.82 -11.58
CA THR A 199 4.10 -14.69 -12.95
C THR A 199 2.60 -14.44 -12.92
N TRP A 200 1.95 -14.33 -14.09
CA TRP A 200 0.50 -14.18 -14.14
C TRP A 200 -0.25 -15.42 -13.70
N LEU A 201 0.39 -16.59 -13.65
CA LEU A 201 -0.27 -17.84 -13.26
C LEU A 201 0.31 -18.45 -11.98
N LYS A 202 1.58 -18.18 -11.64
CA LYS A 202 2.28 -18.89 -10.57
C LYS A 202 2.62 -17.99 -9.38
N PRO A 203 2.51 -18.51 -8.14
CA PRO A 203 1.89 -19.77 -7.72
C PRO A 203 0.37 -19.68 -7.51
N TYR A 204 -0.20 -18.46 -7.45
CA TYR A 204 -1.57 -18.21 -7.00
C TYR A 204 -2.47 -17.55 -8.06
N GLY A 205 -2.23 -17.86 -9.35
CA GLY A 205 -3.01 -17.32 -10.46
C GLY A 205 -2.85 -15.81 -10.65
N PRO A 206 -3.62 -15.22 -11.59
CA PRO A 206 -3.55 -13.81 -11.90
C PRO A 206 -4.13 -13.00 -10.74
N HIS A 207 -3.68 -11.76 -10.58
CA HIS A 207 -4.09 -10.89 -9.49
C HIS A 207 -4.24 -9.45 -9.96
N ASN A 208 -5.18 -8.72 -9.37
CA ASN A 208 -5.41 -7.29 -9.63
C ASN A 208 -4.14 -6.42 -9.60
N CYS A 209 -3.15 -6.71 -8.75
CA CYS A 209 -1.90 -5.93 -8.70
C CYS A 209 -0.86 -6.33 -9.77
N GLY A 210 -1.11 -7.40 -10.52
CA GLY A 210 -0.13 -8.01 -11.41
C GLY A 210 0.96 -8.78 -10.65
N PRO A 211 1.89 -9.42 -11.38
CA PRO A 211 3.04 -10.08 -10.79
C PRO A 211 4.04 -9.07 -10.21
N SER A 212 4.96 -9.56 -9.38
CA SER A 212 6.21 -8.89 -9.06
C SER A 212 7.10 -8.90 -10.30
N PHE A 213 7.20 -7.77 -11.00
CA PHE A 213 7.83 -7.71 -12.32
C PHE A 213 9.34 -7.83 -12.28
N ALA A 214 9.99 -7.24 -11.27
CA ALA A 214 11.44 -7.21 -11.15
C ALA A 214 11.93 -7.08 -9.69
N ASP A 215 11.16 -7.55 -8.71
CA ASP A 215 11.57 -7.53 -7.29
C ASP A 215 12.37 -8.79 -6.92
N THR A 216 13.08 -8.71 -5.81
CA THR A 216 13.67 -9.86 -5.14
C THR A 216 12.65 -10.98 -4.89
N PRO A 217 13.10 -12.25 -4.82
CA PRO A 217 12.24 -13.37 -4.47
C PRO A 217 11.56 -13.20 -3.11
N PRO A 218 10.46 -13.94 -2.86
CA PRO A 218 9.81 -13.92 -1.57
C PRO A 218 10.73 -14.52 -0.50
N ASP A 219 11.15 -13.68 0.45
CA ASP A 219 11.84 -14.08 1.67
C ASP A 219 11.02 -13.62 2.89
N LYS A 220 11.10 -14.38 3.98
CA LYS A 220 10.48 -14.02 5.26
C LYS A 220 11.20 -12.86 5.94
N VAL A 221 12.44 -12.56 5.53
CA VAL A 221 13.22 -11.46 6.09
C VAL A 221 13.56 -10.47 4.98
N ALA A 222 13.33 -9.18 5.23
CA ALA A 222 13.82 -8.12 4.37
C ALA A 222 15.34 -7.96 4.56
N ASP A 223 16.12 -8.14 3.49
CA ASP A 223 17.56 -7.84 3.47
C ASP A 223 17.94 -6.95 2.28
N GLY A 224 17.60 -5.66 2.43
CA GLY A 224 17.81 -4.64 1.41
C GLY A 224 16.76 -4.69 0.30
N ASP A 225 16.84 -3.70 -0.59
CA ASP A 225 15.93 -3.58 -1.72
C ASP A 225 16.70 -3.40 -3.02
N VAL A 226 16.59 -4.39 -3.90
CA VAL A 226 17.29 -4.46 -5.20
C VAL A 226 16.35 -5.04 -6.25
N PHE A 227 16.63 -4.75 -7.53
CA PHE A 227 15.89 -5.39 -8.62
C PHE A 227 16.48 -6.76 -8.95
N ASP A 228 15.61 -7.72 -9.21
CA ASP A 228 15.95 -9.07 -9.67
C ASP A 228 15.20 -9.37 -10.98
N LYS A 229 15.89 -10.00 -11.93
CA LYS A 229 15.35 -10.24 -13.28
C LYS A 229 14.62 -11.57 -13.44
N ARG A 230 14.64 -12.47 -12.45
CA ARG A 230 14.07 -13.83 -12.60
C ARG A 230 12.59 -13.83 -12.95
N ASN A 231 11.79 -13.02 -12.26
CA ASN A 231 10.35 -12.93 -12.56
C ASN A 231 10.12 -12.33 -13.95
N TYR A 232 10.88 -11.30 -14.33
CA TYR A 232 10.86 -10.74 -15.68
C TYR A 232 11.11 -11.81 -16.76
N GLU A 233 12.14 -12.64 -16.58
CA GLU A 233 12.49 -13.71 -17.52
C GLU A 233 11.37 -14.75 -17.67
N GLU A 234 10.63 -15.05 -16.59
CA GLU A 234 9.47 -15.95 -16.63
C GLU A 234 8.24 -15.28 -17.25
N ILE A 235 7.96 -14.02 -16.91
CA ILE A 235 6.82 -13.27 -17.47
C ILE A 235 6.95 -13.17 -18.99
N VAL A 236 8.14 -12.87 -19.53
CA VAL A 236 8.37 -12.79 -20.98
C VAL A 236 7.97 -14.09 -21.70
N LYS A 237 8.18 -15.26 -21.08
CA LYS A 237 7.81 -16.56 -21.67
C LYS A 237 6.30 -16.74 -21.79
N GLU A 238 5.51 -16.06 -20.98
CA GLU A 238 4.04 -16.11 -20.99
C GLU A 238 3.43 -15.16 -22.03
N MET A 239 4.22 -14.28 -22.67
CA MET A 239 3.75 -13.15 -23.46
C MET A 239 3.99 -13.30 -24.96
N ASN A 240 3.11 -12.69 -25.75
CA ASN A 240 3.20 -12.62 -27.22
C ASN A 240 3.83 -11.33 -27.74
N VAL A 241 4.22 -10.41 -26.86
CA VAL A 241 4.82 -9.12 -27.21
C VAL A 241 6.15 -8.91 -26.48
N PRO A 242 7.09 -8.15 -27.05
CA PRO A 242 8.31 -7.79 -26.37
C PRO A 242 8.03 -7.04 -25.06
N PHE A 243 8.72 -7.47 -24.01
CA PHE A 243 8.77 -6.80 -22.72
C PHE A 243 10.23 -6.76 -22.29
N THR A 244 10.72 -5.58 -21.91
CA THR A 244 12.13 -5.35 -21.56
C THR A 244 12.32 -5.30 -20.05
N LEU A 245 13.53 -5.62 -19.58
CA LEU A 245 13.86 -5.50 -18.16
C LEU A 245 13.63 -4.07 -17.64
N ARG A 246 13.90 -3.03 -18.45
CA ARG A 246 13.65 -1.65 -18.03
C ARG A 246 12.16 -1.38 -17.79
N GLN A 247 11.29 -1.87 -18.67
CA GLN A 247 9.84 -1.76 -18.48
C GLN A 247 9.36 -2.51 -17.23
N ALA A 248 9.98 -3.65 -16.91
CA ALA A 248 9.71 -4.40 -15.67
C ALA A 248 10.15 -3.64 -14.43
N VAL A 249 11.34 -3.02 -14.47
CA VAL A 249 11.87 -2.16 -13.39
C VAL A 249 10.97 -0.95 -13.16
N ASP A 250 10.57 -0.24 -14.23
CA ASP A 250 9.69 0.92 -14.11
C ASP A 250 8.35 0.53 -13.48
N LYS A 251 7.81 -0.65 -13.82
CA LYS A 251 6.61 -1.21 -13.19
C LYS A 251 6.81 -1.50 -11.71
N GLN A 252 7.90 -2.20 -11.39
CA GLN A 252 8.20 -2.59 -10.02
C GLN A 252 8.37 -1.37 -9.10
N ARG A 253 8.95 -0.27 -9.60
CA ARG A 253 9.04 1.00 -8.83
C ARG A 253 7.66 1.48 -8.38
N PHE A 254 6.65 1.46 -9.24
CA PHE A 254 5.29 1.86 -8.86
C PHE A 254 4.60 0.85 -7.93
N CYS A 255 4.91 -0.44 -8.05
CA CYS A 255 4.46 -1.43 -7.07
C CYS A 255 5.04 -1.09 -5.69
N ASN A 256 6.33 -0.77 -5.62
CA ASN A 256 7.05 -0.49 -4.38
C ASN A 256 6.53 0.75 -3.64
N VAL A 257 6.04 1.77 -4.35
CA VAL A 257 5.36 2.94 -3.75
C VAL A 257 4.17 2.54 -2.87
N CYS A 258 3.45 1.48 -3.25
CA CYS A 258 2.28 1.00 -2.52
C CYS A 258 2.61 0.16 -1.27
N HIS A 259 3.84 -0.36 -1.14
CA HIS A 259 4.24 -1.27 -0.06
C HIS A 259 4.86 -0.50 1.09
N ALA A 260 4.56 -0.88 2.33
CA ALA A 260 4.88 -0.07 3.52
C ALA A 260 6.37 -0.12 3.94
N GLY A 261 6.83 0.98 4.53
CA GLY A 261 7.97 1.10 5.44
C GLY A 261 7.49 1.62 6.80
N CYS A 262 8.39 1.66 7.80
CA CYS A 262 8.07 2.08 9.16
C CYS A 262 7.43 3.49 9.19
N LEU A 263 7.99 4.42 8.42
CA LEU A 263 7.57 5.81 8.48
C LEU A 263 6.19 6.03 7.87
N ASP A 264 5.69 5.12 7.05
CA ASP A 264 4.39 5.30 6.39
C ASP A 264 3.22 5.35 7.36
N CYS A 265 3.34 4.62 8.47
CA CYS A 265 2.34 4.58 9.53
C CYS A 265 2.73 5.48 10.71
N HIS A 266 4.02 5.63 10.98
CA HIS A 266 4.50 6.28 12.20
C HIS A 266 4.78 7.77 12.02
N TYR A 267 5.07 8.26 10.82
CA TYR A 267 5.36 9.67 10.60
C TYR A 267 4.09 10.42 10.12
N LEU A 268 3.60 11.34 10.96
CA LEU A 268 2.37 12.09 10.73
C LEU A 268 2.52 13.55 11.17
N PRO A 269 3.17 14.40 10.34
CA PRO A 269 3.36 15.82 10.66
C PRO A 269 2.02 16.52 10.84
N ASP A 270 1.99 17.51 11.73
CA ASP A 270 0.77 18.22 12.12
C ASP A 270 1.06 19.69 12.42
N ARG A 271 0.10 20.58 12.13
CA ARG A 271 0.30 22.03 12.32
C ARG A 271 0.45 22.44 13.78
N LYS A 272 -0.12 21.69 14.73
CA LYS A 272 -0.02 22.00 16.17
C LYS A 272 1.23 21.42 16.80
N ARG A 273 1.65 20.25 16.33
CA ARG A 273 2.77 19.47 16.92
C ARG A 273 4.05 19.48 16.10
N GLY A 274 4.07 20.12 14.95
CA GLY A 274 5.26 20.33 14.13
C GLY A 274 5.51 19.24 13.09
N VAL A 275 6.65 19.39 12.39
CA VAL A 275 7.02 18.59 11.22
C VAL A 275 7.77 17.32 11.56
N HIS A 276 8.24 17.13 12.80
CA HIS A 276 8.90 15.90 13.26
C HIS A 276 7.99 15.06 14.15
N ARG A 277 6.68 15.13 13.94
CA ARG A 277 5.72 14.35 14.73
C ARG A 277 5.72 12.87 14.31
N PHE A 278 5.92 12.02 15.31
CA PHE A 278 5.74 10.57 15.19
C PHE A 278 4.60 10.06 16.07
N LEU A 279 3.98 8.98 15.63
CA LEU A 279 2.96 8.24 16.37
C LEU A 279 3.59 6.99 16.96
N LYS A 280 3.48 6.79 18.27
CA LYS A 280 3.77 5.47 18.87
C LYS A 280 2.78 4.42 18.36
N LYS A 281 1.50 4.79 18.30
CA LYS A 281 0.37 3.97 17.90
C LYS A 281 -0.26 4.58 16.64
N PRO A 282 -0.14 3.97 15.44
CA PRO A 282 -0.71 4.51 14.21
C PRO A 282 -2.22 4.68 14.29
N ASN A 283 -2.76 5.77 13.75
CA ASN A 283 -4.21 5.94 13.59
C ASN A 283 -4.65 5.54 12.18
N SER A 284 -5.96 5.41 11.98
CA SER A 284 -6.55 4.98 10.70
C SER A 284 -6.17 5.89 9.55
N VAL A 285 -6.02 7.19 9.79
CA VAL A 285 -5.56 8.16 8.78
C VAL A 285 -4.13 7.88 8.34
N SER A 286 -3.22 7.57 9.26
CA SER A 286 -1.83 7.20 8.95
C SER A 286 -1.74 5.87 8.21
N CYS A 287 -2.48 4.85 8.66
CA CYS A 287 -2.63 3.58 7.93
C CYS A 287 -3.21 3.81 6.52
N SER A 288 -4.01 4.87 6.37
CA SER A 288 -4.58 5.30 5.10
C SER A 288 -3.72 6.31 4.34
N GLY A 289 -2.39 6.26 4.48
CA GLY A 289 -1.43 7.05 3.70
C GLY A 289 -1.13 8.45 4.24
N GLY A 290 -1.87 8.93 5.25
CA GLY A 290 -1.55 10.17 5.98
C GLY A 290 -1.56 11.45 5.14
N GLY A 291 -2.29 11.48 4.02
CA GLY A 291 -2.37 12.64 3.12
C GLY A 291 -1.41 12.64 1.94
N ARG A 292 -0.74 11.52 1.66
CA ARG A 292 0.25 11.39 0.58
C ARG A 292 -0.35 10.81 -0.71
N GLY A 293 -1.67 10.88 -0.85
CA GLY A 293 -2.41 10.47 -2.02
C GLY A 293 -2.87 9.02 -2.01
N SER A 294 -3.59 8.69 -3.09
CA SER A 294 -4.27 7.41 -3.30
C SER A 294 -3.36 6.25 -3.68
N SER A 295 -2.03 6.45 -3.77
CA SER A 295 -1.11 5.41 -4.22
C SER A 295 -0.35 4.71 -3.07
N ILE A 296 -0.79 4.88 -1.82
CA ILE A 296 -0.19 4.23 -0.65
C ILE A 296 -1.11 3.15 -0.08
N CYS A 297 -0.57 1.97 0.20
CA CYS A 297 -1.13 0.90 1.05
C CYS A 297 -2.67 0.77 1.03
N HIS A 298 -3.35 1.28 2.07
CA HIS A 298 -4.79 1.14 2.27
C HIS A 298 -5.65 1.98 1.31
N PRO A 299 -5.49 3.32 1.17
CA PRO A 299 -6.30 4.12 0.24
C PRO A 299 -6.02 3.80 -1.23
N GLY A 300 -4.91 3.11 -1.51
CA GLY A 300 -4.57 2.56 -2.81
C GLY A 300 -5.04 1.14 -2.99
N ALA A 301 -4.14 0.17 -2.90
CA ALA A 301 -4.42 -1.18 -3.38
C ALA A 301 -5.57 -1.89 -2.64
N LEU A 302 -5.83 -1.61 -1.36
CA LEU A 302 -6.93 -2.26 -0.63
C LEU A 302 -8.28 -1.57 -0.89
N GLU A 303 -8.40 -0.28 -0.57
CA GLU A 303 -9.61 0.51 -0.77
C GLU A 303 -10.09 0.44 -2.23
N ARG A 304 -9.17 0.66 -3.18
CA ARG A 304 -9.54 0.69 -4.60
C ARG A 304 -9.90 -0.70 -5.11
N ARG A 305 -9.27 -1.77 -4.64
CA ARG A 305 -9.57 -3.15 -5.09
C ARG A 305 -10.87 -3.66 -4.47
N ARG A 306 -11.00 -3.55 -3.15
CA ARG A 306 -12.09 -4.15 -2.37
C ARG A 306 -13.32 -3.24 -2.27
N GLY A 307 -13.11 -1.93 -2.21
CA GLY A 307 -14.17 -0.95 -2.05
C GLY A 307 -14.79 -0.89 -0.65
N ASP A 308 -14.22 -1.61 0.32
CA ASP A 308 -14.70 -1.66 1.69
C ASP A 308 -14.07 -0.52 2.50
N THR A 309 -14.70 0.64 2.44
CA THR A 309 -14.20 1.89 3.00
C THR A 309 -14.35 1.92 4.52
N TYR A 310 -13.25 2.16 5.22
CA TYR A 310 -13.29 2.40 6.66
C TYR A 310 -13.55 3.88 6.96
N LEU A 311 -12.65 4.76 6.51
CA LEU A 311 -12.71 6.21 6.77
C LEU A 311 -13.78 6.96 5.96
N GLY A 312 -14.21 6.43 4.82
CA GLY A 312 -15.15 7.12 3.92
C GLY A 312 -14.62 8.47 3.40
N GLY A 313 -15.53 9.31 2.89
CA GLY A 313 -15.24 10.69 2.51
C GLY A 313 -14.12 10.82 1.49
N ASP A 314 -13.10 11.62 1.78
CA ASP A 314 -11.93 11.81 0.90
C ASP A 314 -11.09 10.53 0.72
N PHE A 315 -11.22 9.57 1.63
CA PHE A 315 -10.45 8.32 1.60
C PHE A 315 -11.14 7.20 0.82
N SER A 316 -12.38 7.41 0.36
CA SER A 316 -13.13 6.41 -0.40
C SER A 316 -13.05 6.61 -1.91
N GLU A 317 -13.40 5.57 -2.67
CA GLU A 317 -13.66 5.71 -4.10
C GLU A 317 -15.01 5.17 -4.53
N PRO A 318 -15.84 5.93 -5.24
CA PRO A 318 -15.70 7.38 -5.45
C PRO A 318 -15.63 8.15 -4.11
N PRO A 319 -15.06 9.37 -4.07
CA PRO A 319 -15.05 10.16 -2.85
C PRO A 319 -16.48 10.44 -2.36
N GLY A 320 -16.66 10.44 -1.04
CA GLY A 320 -17.94 10.75 -0.40
C GLY A 320 -18.77 9.54 0.03
N LEU A 321 -18.23 8.31 -0.07
CA LEU A 321 -18.89 7.15 0.55
C LEU A 321 -18.92 7.32 2.08
N LYS A 322 -19.94 6.72 2.70
CA LYS A 322 -20.13 6.83 4.14
C LYS A 322 -18.98 6.10 4.86
N PRO A 323 -18.45 6.68 5.95
CA PRO A 323 -17.53 5.95 6.81
C PRO A 323 -18.22 4.75 7.45
N ASP A 324 -17.40 3.78 7.83
CA ASP A 324 -17.79 2.67 8.69
C ASP A 324 -18.33 3.19 10.03
N VAL A 325 -19.32 2.51 10.61
CA VAL A 325 -19.92 2.91 11.90
C VAL A 325 -18.88 3.00 13.01
N HIS A 326 -17.85 2.16 13.01
CA HIS A 326 -16.83 2.14 14.05
C HIS A 326 -15.94 3.40 14.06
N VAL A 327 -15.84 4.12 12.93
CA VAL A 327 -15.12 5.41 12.89
C VAL A 327 -15.79 6.45 13.77
N LYS A 328 -17.13 6.44 13.86
CA LYS A 328 -17.89 7.37 14.72
C LYS A 328 -17.63 7.10 16.20
N GLU A 329 -17.42 5.84 16.54
CA GLU A 329 -17.04 5.37 17.87
C GLU A 329 -15.54 5.54 18.17
N LYS A 330 -14.79 6.17 17.27
CA LYS A 330 -13.34 6.44 17.40
C LYS A 330 -12.50 5.16 17.59
N ILE A 331 -12.98 4.05 17.06
CA ILE A 331 -12.18 2.82 16.94
C ILE A 331 -11.21 3.07 15.79
N GLU A 332 -9.94 2.71 15.99
CA GLU A 332 -8.90 2.84 14.98
C GLU A 332 -8.57 1.47 14.37
N CYS A 333 -7.99 1.46 13.16
CA CYS A 333 -7.64 0.22 12.45
C CYS A 333 -6.95 -0.83 13.34
N ILE A 334 -6.00 -0.40 14.17
CA ILE A 334 -5.18 -1.28 15.02
C ILE A 334 -5.84 -1.69 16.34
N ASP A 335 -7.01 -1.16 16.66
CA ASP A 335 -7.82 -1.68 17.77
C ASP A 335 -8.43 -3.04 17.38
N CYS A 336 -8.75 -3.23 16.09
CA CYS A 336 -9.15 -4.52 15.53
C CYS A 336 -7.98 -5.28 14.88
N HIS A 337 -7.00 -4.56 14.33
CA HIS A 337 -5.78 -5.13 13.76
C HIS A 337 -4.64 -5.13 14.77
N TYR A 338 -4.83 -5.79 15.90
CA TYR A 338 -3.86 -5.78 16.99
C TYR A 338 -2.53 -6.45 16.61
N GLN A 339 -1.46 -5.98 17.26
CA GLN A 339 -0.11 -6.53 17.11
C GLN A 339 -0.03 -7.91 17.77
N GLY A 340 0.51 -8.90 17.05
CA GLY A 340 0.76 -10.22 17.62
C GLY A 340 2.15 -10.41 18.20
N GLU A 341 2.46 -11.66 18.55
CA GLU A 341 3.74 -12.08 19.14
C GLU A 341 4.96 -11.77 18.27
N GLY A 342 4.79 -11.69 16.94
CA GLY A 342 5.86 -11.30 16.02
C GLY A 342 6.22 -9.81 16.07
N GLY A 343 5.50 -9.02 16.87
CA GLY A 343 5.81 -7.62 17.10
C GLY A 343 5.46 -6.72 15.91
N MET A 344 6.27 -5.68 15.69
CA MET A 344 5.99 -4.63 14.71
C MET A 344 5.76 -5.23 13.32
N GLY A 345 4.70 -4.82 12.66
CA GLY A 345 4.32 -5.36 11.35
C GLY A 345 3.60 -6.72 11.37
N ASP A 346 3.51 -7.41 12.51
CA ASP A 346 2.66 -8.60 12.69
C ASP A 346 1.23 -8.20 13.10
N GLN A 347 0.56 -7.46 12.21
CA GLN A 347 -0.82 -7.01 12.43
C GLN A 347 -1.79 -8.17 12.20
N LYS A 348 -2.45 -8.63 13.26
CA LYS A 348 -3.40 -9.73 13.19
C LYS A 348 -4.71 -9.29 12.56
N ARG A 349 -5.36 -10.23 11.88
CA ARG A 349 -6.70 -10.07 11.31
C ARG A 349 -7.63 -11.11 11.93
N LYS A 350 -7.56 -11.21 13.25
CA LYS A 350 -8.25 -12.22 14.05
C LYS A 350 -9.33 -11.64 14.95
N ALA A 351 -9.41 -10.31 15.08
CA ALA A 351 -10.51 -9.69 15.78
C ALA A 351 -11.84 -10.09 15.14
N THR A 352 -12.82 -10.35 15.99
CA THR A 352 -14.17 -10.75 15.62
C THR A 352 -15.17 -9.78 16.23
N CYS A 353 -16.42 -9.81 15.77
CA CYS A 353 -17.44 -9.00 16.39
C CYS A 353 -17.69 -9.43 17.84
N GLN A 354 -17.40 -10.70 18.20
CA GLN A 354 -17.56 -11.23 19.55
C GLN A 354 -16.65 -10.52 20.57
N ASP A 355 -15.55 -9.91 20.14
CA ASP A 355 -14.66 -9.16 21.03
C ASP A 355 -15.36 -7.93 21.65
N CYS A 356 -16.47 -7.47 21.06
CA CYS A 356 -17.25 -6.31 21.52
C CYS A 356 -18.77 -6.58 21.62
N HIS A 357 -19.29 -7.53 20.84
CA HIS A 357 -20.71 -7.86 20.68
C HIS A 357 -21.00 -9.29 21.13
N VAL A 358 -20.55 -9.64 22.34
CA VAL A 358 -20.58 -11.02 22.89
C VAL A 358 -21.98 -11.64 22.84
N GLU A 359 -23.00 -10.93 23.34
CA GLU A 359 -24.38 -11.43 23.43
C GLU A 359 -24.99 -11.69 22.05
N ILE A 360 -24.70 -10.83 21.08
CA ILE A 360 -25.21 -10.96 19.71
C ILE A 360 -24.56 -12.16 19.02
N GLU A 361 -23.24 -12.33 19.16
CA GLU A 361 -22.52 -13.46 18.56
C GLU A 361 -22.89 -14.79 19.22
N ASP A 362 -23.11 -14.83 20.53
CA ASP A 362 -23.63 -16.03 21.22
C ASP A 362 -25.03 -16.38 20.71
N ALA A 363 -25.93 -15.40 20.58
CA ALA A 363 -27.25 -15.61 20.00
C ALA A 363 -27.17 -16.09 18.53
N LEU A 364 -26.32 -15.47 17.72
CA LEU A 364 -26.13 -15.84 16.31
C LEU A 364 -25.61 -17.27 16.17
N SER A 365 -24.67 -17.69 17.03
CA SER A 365 -24.08 -19.03 17.03
C SER A 365 -25.10 -20.15 17.25
N LYS A 366 -26.22 -19.83 17.90
CA LYS A 366 -27.35 -20.73 18.19
C LYS A 366 -28.48 -20.61 17.16
N SER A 367 -28.35 -19.74 16.16
CA SER A 367 -29.36 -19.48 15.14
C SER A 367 -29.07 -20.20 13.83
N GLU A 368 -30.04 -20.17 12.90
CA GLU A 368 -29.86 -20.63 11.52
C GLU A 368 -28.77 -19.85 10.75
N HIS A 369 -28.41 -18.64 11.22
CA HIS A 369 -27.38 -17.80 10.61
C HIS A 369 -25.98 -18.00 11.20
N LYS A 370 -25.75 -19.04 12.01
CA LYS A 370 -24.44 -19.32 12.66
C LYS A 370 -23.23 -19.42 11.72
N ASP A 371 -23.49 -19.77 10.46
CA ASP A 371 -22.48 -19.88 9.41
C ASP A 371 -22.36 -18.63 8.53
N VAL A 372 -23.03 -17.53 8.88
CA VAL A 372 -22.97 -16.24 8.18
C VAL A 372 -22.10 -15.26 8.97
N THR A 373 -21.11 -14.64 8.32
CA THR A 373 -20.31 -13.61 8.99
C THR A 373 -21.12 -12.34 9.21
N CYS A 374 -20.85 -11.63 10.30
CA CYS A 374 -21.48 -10.34 10.57
C CYS A 374 -21.31 -9.35 9.40
N SER A 375 -20.13 -9.33 8.76
CA SER A 375 -19.87 -8.53 7.55
C SER A 375 -20.74 -8.92 6.35
N ALA A 376 -21.15 -10.18 6.21
CA ALA A 376 -22.06 -10.60 5.16
C ALA A 376 -23.43 -9.91 5.31
N CYS A 377 -23.88 -9.64 6.54
CA CYS A 377 -25.14 -8.94 6.81
C CYS A 377 -24.98 -7.41 6.84
N HIS A 378 -23.91 -6.92 7.48
CA HIS A 378 -23.74 -5.51 7.83
C HIS A 378 -22.99 -4.68 6.81
N THR A 379 -22.32 -5.28 5.82
CA THR A 379 -21.69 -4.48 4.78
C THR A 379 -22.73 -3.96 3.79
N GLY A 380 -22.74 -2.64 3.62
CA GLY A 380 -23.51 -1.94 2.60
C GLY A 380 -22.82 -1.92 1.24
N SER A 381 -23.02 -0.84 0.49
CA SER A 381 -22.40 -0.65 -0.83
C SER A 381 -20.89 -0.54 -0.75
N VAL A 382 -20.20 -1.12 -1.75
CA VAL A 382 -18.74 -1.11 -1.82
C VAL A 382 -18.25 -0.35 -3.05
N GLY A 383 -17.21 0.46 -2.83
CA GLY A 383 -16.62 1.34 -3.83
C GLY A 383 -15.56 0.70 -4.71
N GLY A 384 -14.59 1.50 -5.18
CA GLY A 384 -13.37 1.07 -5.84
C GLY A 384 -13.50 0.75 -7.33
N TYR A 385 -12.52 0.04 -7.86
CA TYR A 385 -12.47 -0.50 -9.23
C TYR A 385 -13.68 -1.40 -9.47
N GLN A 386 -14.38 -1.22 -10.57
CA GLN A 386 -15.47 -2.12 -10.97
C GLN A 386 -15.03 -3.09 -12.06
N LEU A 387 -13.98 -2.74 -12.80
CA LEU A 387 -13.34 -3.53 -13.84
C LEU A 387 -11.83 -3.25 -13.77
N THR A 388 -11.00 -4.19 -14.18
CA THR A 388 -9.55 -3.95 -14.32
C THR A 388 -8.98 -4.70 -15.50
N HIS A 389 -8.38 -3.98 -16.44
CA HIS A 389 -7.78 -4.58 -17.63
C HIS A 389 -6.30 -4.21 -17.74
N TRP A 390 -5.49 -5.18 -18.11
CA TRP A 390 -4.07 -5.01 -18.38
C TRP A 390 -3.82 -5.06 -19.87
N GLY A 391 -3.22 -4.02 -20.42
CA GLY A 391 -2.95 -3.92 -21.85
C GLY A 391 -1.88 -2.89 -22.17
N PRO A 392 -1.57 -2.70 -23.46
CA PRO A 392 -0.58 -1.71 -23.89
C PRO A 392 -0.93 -0.30 -23.42
N GLY A 393 0.08 0.47 -23.03
CA GLY A 393 -0.09 1.87 -22.68
C GLY A 393 1.20 2.51 -22.21
N ILE A 394 1.08 3.66 -21.53
CA ILE A 394 2.24 4.44 -21.07
C ILE A 394 2.45 4.25 -19.57
N ILE A 395 3.68 3.95 -19.18
CA ILE A 395 4.14 3.81 -17.79
C ILE A 395 5.54 4.41 -17.70
N ALA A 396 5.78 5.26 -16.70
CA ALA A 396 7.05 5.98 -16.60
C ALA A 396 7.43 6.66 -17.93
N THR A 397 6.45 7.36 -18.54
CA THR A 397 6.55 8.05 -19.85
C THR A 397 6.98 7.17 -21.04
N ARG A 398 7.01 5.85 -20.87
CA ARG A 398 7.39 4.88 -21.91
C ARG A 398 6.23 3.95 -22.26
N HIS A 399 6.20 3.50 -23.51
CA HIS A 399 5.32 2.39 -23.90
C HIS A 399 5.65 1.14 -23.09
N ASN A 400 4.62 0.46 -22.62
CA ASN A 400 4.70 -0.73 -21.79
C ASN A 400 3.52 -1.65 -22.13
N PRO A 401 3.74 -2.97 -22.31
CA PRO A 401 2.66 -3.90 -22.60
C PRO A 401 1.69 -4.13 -21.43
N PHE A 402 2.03 -3.68 -20.21
CA PHE A 402 1.28 -3.93 -18.99
C PHE A 402 0.80 -2.66 -18.29
N LYS A 403 0.14 -1.74 -18.98
CA LYS A 403 -0.61 -0.69 -18.28
C LYS A 403 -1.86 -1.30 -17.64
N LYS A 404 -2.06 -0.97 -16.35
CA LYS A 404 -3.27 -1.31 -15.61
C LYS A 404 -4.33 -0.23 -15.83
N TYR A 405 -5.30 -0.51 -16.68
CA TYR A 405 -6.52 0.29 -16.85
C TYR A 405 -7.54 -0.14 -15.79
N SER A 406 -7.42 0.47 -14.61
CA SER A 406 -8.26 0.13 -13.46
C SER A 406 -9.14 1.26 -12.98
N LEU A 407 -9.00 2.46 -13.53
CA LEU A 407 -9.71 3.66 -13.07
C LEU A 407 -11.18 3.69 -13.54
N TYR A 408 -11.80 2.50 -13.64
CA TYR A 408 -13.23 2.24 -13.67
C TYR A 408 -13.79 2.37 -12.25
N TYR A 409 -13.72 3.56 -11.66
CA TYR A 409 -14.17 3.79 -10.29
C TYR A 409 -15.67 3.87 -10.19
N GLY A 410 -16.24 3.22 -9.17
CA GLY A 410 -17.67 3.08 -9.07
C GLY A 410 -18.13 2.45 -7.77
N VAL A 411 -19.41 2.14 -7.74
CA VAL A 411 -20.09 1.52 -6.60
C VAL A 411 -20.79 0.26 -7.06
N LEU A 412 -20.63 -0.80 -6.28
CA LEU A 412 -21.44 -2.01 -6.30
C LEU A 412 -22.44 -1.93 -5.16
N ASP A 413 -23.75 -1.93 -5.47
CA ASP A 413 -24.82 -1.58 -4.52
C ASP A 413 -24.83 -2.49 -3.27
N LEU A 414 -24.83 -3.82 -3.44
CA LEU A 414 -24.70 -4.78 -2.34
C LEU A 414 -23.73 -5.91 -2.73
N PRO A 415 -22.72 -6.23 -1.90
CA PRO A 415 -21.85 -7.37 -2.15
C PRO A 415 -22.64 -8.69 -2.23
N ILE A 416 -22.23 -9.55 -3.16
CA ILE A 416 -22.66 -10.95 -3.19
C ILE A 416 -22.10 -11.64 -1.94
N ILE A 417 -22.78 -12.65 -1.43
CA ILE A 417 -22.24 -13.52 -0.38
C ILE A 417 -21.92 -14.90 -0.94
N MET A 418 -20.81 -15.49 -0.48
CA MET A 418 -20.37 -16.83 -0.88
C MET A 418 -19.67 -17.52 0.29
N LYS A 419 -19.51 -18.84 0.21
CA LYS A 419 -18.77 -19.61 1.21
C LYS A 419 -17.27 -19.36 1.12
N ASP A 420 -16.62 -19.21 2.27
CA ASP A 420 -15.17 -19.16 2.42
C ASP A 420 -14.54 -20.57 2.47
N GLN A 421 -13.22 -20.65 2.68
CA GLN A 421 -12.50 -21.93 2.77
C GLN A 421 -12.99 -22.86 3.89
N LYS A 422 -13.78 -22.37 4.84
CA LYS A 422 -14.34 -23.12 5.97
C LYS A 422 -15.85 -23.32 5.84
N GLY A 423 -16.45 -22.93 4.71
CA GLY A 423 -17.88 -23.04 4.48
C GLY A 423 -18.72 -21.91 5.06
N LYS A 424 -18.12 -20.87 5.66
CA LYS A 424 -18.88 -19.72 6.20
C LYS A 424 -19.22 -18.72 5.10
N TRP A 425 -20.44 -18.21 5.10
CA TRP A 425 -20.90 -17.17 4.18
C TRP A 425 -20.26 -15.82 4.51
N MET A 426 -19.55 -15.24 3.55
CA MET A 426 -18.88 -13.96 3.66
C MET A 426 -19.27 -13.01 2.52
N ALA A 427 -19.27 -11.71 2.78
CA ALA A 427 -19.43 -10.69 1.74
C ALA A 427 -18.22 -10.67 0.80
N VAL A 428 -18.51 -10.68 -0.50
CA VAL A 428 -17.51 -10.59 -1.57
C VAL A 428 -17.91 -9.60 -2.65
N LYS A 429 -16.88 -8.99 -3.23
CA LYS A 429 -16.98 -8.17 -4.43
C LYS A 429 -16.36 -8.91 -5.61
N PRO A 430 -17.17 -9.45 -6.54
CA PRO A 430 -16.68 -9.98 -7.80
C PRO A 430 -16.34 -8.85 -8.77
N MET A 431 -15.18 -8.94 -9.41
CA MET A 431 -14.68 -7.93 -10.34
C MET A 431 -14.05 -8.60 -11.57
N PRO A 432 -14.58 -8.33 -12.78
CA PRO A 432 -13.98 -8.78 -14.04
C PRO A 432 -12.56 -8.26 -14.26
N HIS A 433 -11.65 -9.14 -14.68
CA HIS A 433 -10.28 -8.78 -15.01
C HIS A 433 -9.76 -9.46 -16.26
N SER A 434 -9.01 -8.73 -17.08
CA SER A 434 -8.27 -9.35 -18.18
C SER A 434 -6.85 -8.84 -18.33
N LEU A 435 -6.06 -9.62 -19.08
CA LEU A 435 -4.72 -9.29 -19.54
C LEU A 435 -4.60 -9.62 -21.02
N GLY A 436 -4.29 -8.61 -21.83
CA GLY A 436 -3.99 -8.78 -23.24
C GLY A 436 -2.57 -9.27 -23.50
N ASN A 437 -2.33 -9.69 -24.74
CA ASN A 437 -1.02 -10.16 -25.21
C ASN A 437 -0.48 -11.41 -24.51
N PHE A 438 -1.36 -12.23 -23.94
CA PHE A 438 -1.00 -13.52 -23.40
C PHE A 438 -0.63 -14.50 -24.54
N LYS A 439 0.23 -15.47 -24.27
CA LYS A 439 0.69 -16.48 -25.26
C LYS A 439 0.12 -17.86 -25.04
N ILE A 440 -0.08 -18.23 -23.79
CA ILE A 440 -0.40 -19.61 -23.41
C ILE A 440 -1.92 -19.76 -23.39
N HIS A 441 -2.46 -20.81 -24.04
CA HIS A 441 -3.87 -21.15 -23.86
C HIS A 441 -4.12 -21.69 -22.46
N VAL A 442 -5.02 -21.04 -21.73
CA VAL A 442 -5.40 -21.41 -20.36
C VAL A 442 -6.87 -21.80 -20.35
N LYS A 443 -7.16 -23.00 -19.85
CA LYS A 443 -8.52 -23.46 -19.62
C LYS A 443 -9.09 -22.82 -18.35
N PRO A 444 -10.43 -22.77 -18.18
CA PRO A 444 -11.03 -22.39 -16.91
C PRO A 444 -10.44 -23.20 -15.74
N SER A 445 -10.32 -22.59 -14.56
CA SER A 445 -9.71 -23.27 -13.40
C SER A 445 -10.52 -24.45 -12.86
N GLY A 446 -11.75 -24.65 -13.32
CA GLY A 446 -12.67 -25.71 -12.90
C GLY A 446 -13.38 -25.39 -11.58
N GLU A 447 -12.63 -24.85 -10.61
CA GLU A 447 -13.11 -24.46 -9.28
C GLU A 447 -12.62 -23.05 -8.91
N ILE A 448 -13.26 -22.48 -7.88
CA ILE A 448 -12.80 -21.26 -7.22
C ILE A 448 -11.55 -21.60 -6.41
N LYS A 449 -10.49 -20.79 -6.60
CA LYS A 449 -9.22 -20.95 -5.89
C LYS A 449 -9.01 -19.80 -4.92
N PHE A 450 -8.26 -20.06 -3.86
CA PHE A 450 -7.85 -19.05 -2.88
C PHE A 450 -6.36 -18.84 -2.95
N ARG A 451 -5.92 -17.57 -3.00
CA ARG A 451 -4.48 -17.25 -3.09
C ARG A 451 -3.69 -17.66 -1.85
N TRP A 452 -4.38 -17.78 -0.72
CA TRP A 452 -3.79 -18.21 0.54
C TRP A 452 -4.70 -19.29 1.12
N PRO A 453 -4.50 -20.55 0.72
CA PRO A 453 -5.48 -21.62 0.93
C PRO A 453 -5.63 -22.01 2.41
N LYS A 454 -4.67 -21.67 3.28
CA LYS A 454 -4.78 -21.94 4.72
C LYS A 454 -5.55 -20.85 5.47
N GLY A 455 -6.16 -19.91 4.75
CA GLY A 455 -6.99 -18.84 5.31
C GLY A 455 -6.21 -17.60 5.74
N GLU A 456 -4.95 -17.45 5.32
CA GLU A 456 -4.15 -16.25 5.62
C GLU A 456 -4.73 -14.99 4.93
N THR A 457 -5.45 -15.20 3.82
CA THR A 457 -6.42 -14.26 3.27
C THR A 457 -7.67 -15.02 2.82
N LYS A 458 -8.78 -14.30 2.67
CA LYS A 458 -10.04 -14.81 2.14
C LYS A 458 -10.31 -14.24 0.74
N ASP A 459 -9.28 -14.09 -0.09
CA ASP A 459 -9.40 -13.49 -1.44
C ASP A 459 -9.44 -14.59 -2.51
N PRO A 460 -10.64 -15.08 -2.91
CA PRO A 460 -10.80 -16.03 -4.00
C PRO A 460 -10.56 -15.42 -5.39
N TYR A 461 -10.38 -16.32 -6.35
CA TYR A 461 -10.37 -16.01 -7.77
C TYR A 461 -10.83 -17.22 -8.58
N TYR A 462 -11.26 -16.96 -9.80
CA TYR A 462 -11.59 -18.00 -10.78
C TYR A 462 -10.97 -17.64 -12.12
N ILE A 463 -10.13 -18.52 -12.68
CA ILE A 463 -9.62 -18.30 -14.04
C ILE A 463 -10.73 -18.73 -14.99
N ILE A 464 -11.19 -17.81 -15.82
CA ILE A 464 -12.20 -18.10 -16.85
C ILE A 464 -11.51 -18.76 -18.04
N GLY A 465 -10.28 -18.34 -18.34
CA GLY A 465 -9.46 -18.93 -19.38
C GLY A 465 -8.95 -17.87 -20.34
N THR A 466 -8.62 -18.29 -21.56
CA THR A 466 -8.07 -17.42 -22.59
C THR A 466 -8.97 -17.29 -23.79
N PHE A 467 -9.15 -16.05 -24.27
CA PHE A 467 -10.08 -15.70 -25.34
C PHE A 467 -9.38 -14.94 -26.46
N GLY A 468 -9.68 -15.29 -27.72
CA GLY A 468 -9.22 -14.57 -28.91
C GLY A 468 -10.33 -13.71 -29.53
N GLY A 469 -10.13 -13.26 -30.77
CA GLY A 469 -11.17 -12.58 -31.55
C GLY A 469 -11.25 -11.06 -31.35
N LEU A 470 -10.30 -10.46 -30.62
CA LEU A 470 -10.18 -9.00 -30.53
C LEU A 470 -9.42 -8.44 -31.75
N PRO A 471 -9.67 -7.18 -32.15
CA PRO A 471 -8.95 -6.55 -33.27
C PRO A 471 -7.44 -6.47 -33.07
N SER A 472 -6.98 -6.37 -31.81
CA SER A 472 -5.59 -6.52 -31.42
C SER A 472 -5.49 -7.06 -29.98
N ASN A 473 -4.30 -6.99 -29.36
CA ASN A 473 -4.04 -7.54 -28.02
C ASN A 473 -4.14 -9.06 -27.89
N ASN A 474 -3.93 -9.78 -29.01
CA ASN A 474 -3.80 -11.24 -29.10
C ASN A 474 -4.77 -12.00 -28.17
N LEU A 475 -4.27 -13.06 -27.52
CA LEU A 475 -5.00 -13.90 -26.59
C LEU A 475 -5.16 -13.16 -25.24
N GLN A 476 -6.40 -12.99 -24.79
CA GLN A 476 -6.75 -12.34 -23.52
C GLN A 476 -6.89 -13.39 -22.42
N LEU A 477 -6.04 -13.32 -21.39
CA LEU A 477 -6.26 -14.08 -20.14
C LEU A 477 -7.34 -13.37 -19.32
N ALA A 478 -8.44 -14.07 -19.03
CA ALA A 478 -9.57 -13.56 -18.27
C ALA A 478 -9.72 -14.31 -16.93
N TRP A 479 -9.97 -13.57 -15.85
CA TRP A 479 -10.32 -14.12 -14.54
C TRP A 479 -11.33 -13.26 -13.79
N MET A 480 -12.11 -13.91 -12.93
CA MET A 480 -12.90 -13.23 -11.92
C MET A 480 -12.03 -13.04 -10.67
N GLU A 481 -11.80 -11.79 -10.29
CA GLU A 481 -11.22 -11.44 -9.00
C GLU A 481 -12.37 -11.35 -7.99
N ILE A 482 -12.30 -12.10 -6.89
CA ILE A 482 -13.38 -12.12 -5.91
C ILE A 482 -12.80 -11.68 -4.56
N GLN A 483 -13.13 -10.47 -4.14
CA GLN A 483 -12.50 -9.84 -2.99
C GLN A 483 -13.36 -9.96 -1.75
N HIS A 484 -12.81 -10.47 -0.64
CA HIS A 484 -13.52 -10.43 0.63
C HIS A 484 -13.62 -8.98 1.14
N VAL A 485 -14.83 -8.64 1.56
CA VAL A 485 -15.24 -7.32 2.03
C VAL A 485 -15.51 -7.41 3.53
N SER A 486 -14.79 -6.62 4.33
CA SER A 486 -14.88 -6.65 5.80
C SER A 486 -15.18 -5.31 6.46
N HIS A 487 -15.17 -4.21 5.69
CA HIS A 487 -15.52 -2.86 6.16
C HIS A 487 -16.73 -2.32 5.39
N SER A 488 -16.96 -1.00 5.46
CA SER A 488 -18.22 -0.36 5.07
C SER A 488 -19.40 -0.90 5.88
N LEU A 489 -19.17 -1.22 7.16
CA LEU A 489 -20.20 -1.75 8.05
C LEU A 489 -21.20 -0.66 8.40
N GLY A 490 -22.47 -1.06 8.42
CA GLY A 490 -23.59 -0.20 8.74
C GLY A 490 -24.83 -1.00 9.10
N LYS A 491 -25.98 -0.47 8.70
CA LYS A 491 -27.27 -1.15 8.92
C LYS A 491 -27.26 -2.49 8.17
N ALA A 492 -27.73 -3.53 8.84
CA ALA A 492 -27.91 -4.84 8.22
C ALA A 492 -28.81 -4.76 6.97
N ARG A 493 -28.49 -5.56 5.95
CA ARG A 493 -29.33 -5.78 4.77
C ARG A 493 -30.63 -6.49 5.14
N GLY A 494 -31.67 -6.31 4.33
CA GLY A 494 -32.94 -7.02 4.50
C GLY A 494 -32.83 -8.50 4.13
N CYS A 495 -33.63 -9.36 4.76
CA CYS A 495 -33.64 -10.80 4.53
C CYS A 495 -33.89 -11.15 3.05
N GLU A 496 -34.77 -10.42 2.38
CA GLU A 496 -35.13 -10.59 0.97
C GLU A 496 -33.95 -10.43 0.00
N THR A 497 -32.87 -9.77 0.43
CA THR A 497 -31.67 -9.61 -0.40
C THR A 497 -30.86 -10.90 -0.53
N CYS A 498 -31.03 -11.82 0.43
CA CYS A 498 -30.33 -13.11 0.52
C CYS A 498 -31.29 -14.30 0.32
N HIS A 499 -32.50 -14.24 0.88
CA HIS A 499 -33.51 -15.30 0.81
C HIS A 499 -34.35 -15.21 -0.46
N ARG A 500 -33.69 -15.37 -1.61
CA ARG A 500 -34.28 -15.39 -2.96
C ARG A 500 -33.49 -16.34 -3.85
N GLU A 501 -34.07 -16.73 -4.99
CA GLU A 501 -33.46 -17.67 -5.93
C GLU A 501 -32.05 -17.23 -6.39
N LYS A 502 -31.87 -15.93 -6.63
CA LYS A 502 -30.61 -15.34 -7.08
C LYS A 502 -30.29 -14.06 -6.32
N GLN A 503 -29.06 -13.94 -5.87
CA GLN A 503 -28.48 -12.69 -5.41
C GLN A 503 -28.24 -11.79 -6.63
N VAL A 504 -28.65 -10.53 -6.56
CA VAL A 504 -28.47 -9.54 -7.64
C VAL A 504 -27.78 -8.32 -7.08
N SER A 505 -26.71 -7.89 -7.76
CA SER A 505 -26.00 -6.66 -7.45
C SER A 505 -25.75 -5.85 -8.72
N LYS A 506 -25.85 -4.52 -8.62
CA LYS A 506 -25.66 -3.62 -9.76
C LYS A 506 -24.42 -2.78 -9.53
N SER A 507 -23.56 -2.72 -10.54
CA SER A 507 -22.38 -1.88 -10.55
C SER A 507 -22.58 -0.69 -11.48
N ARG A 508 -22.14 0.48 -11.03
CA ARG A 508 -22.07 1.70 -11.83
C ARG A 508 -20.68 2.29 -11.68
N TRP A 509 -20.07 2.68 -12.79
CA TRP A 509 -18.72 3.19 -12.79
C TRP A 509 -18.52 4.38 -13.74
N ARG A 510 -17.46 5.12 -13.47
CA ARG A 510 -16.86 6.13 -14.32
C ARG A 510 -15.43 5.73 -14.59
N PHE A 511 -15.08 5.60 -15.87
CA PHE A 511 -13.69 5.51 -16.29
C PHE A 511 -13.07 6.90 -16.27
N PHE A 512 -11.94 7.05 -15.58
CA PHE A 512 -11.19 8.29 -15.49
C PHE A 512 -9.69 7.96 -15.43
N ASP A 513 -9.04 7.79 -16.58
CA ASP A 513 -7.59 7.57 -16.70
C ASP A 513 -6.98 8.66 -17.59
N ASN A 514 -5.69 8.94 -17.42
CA ASN A 514 -4.95 9.91 -18.23
C ASN A 514 -4.62 9.36 -19.63
N TYR A 515 -5.14 8.18 -19.96
CA TYR A 515 -4.76 7.37 -21.11
C TYR A 515 -5.93 6.48 -21.55
N GLY A 516 -5.95 6.03 -22.81
CA GLY A 516 -7.02 5.20 -23.37
C GLY A 516 -8.17 6.02 -23.93
N ALA A 517 -8.96 6.64 -23.07
CA ALA A 517 -10.14 7.42 -23.47
C ALA A 517 -10.42 8.58 -22.53
N TYR A 518 -11.06 9.62 -23.06
CA TYR A 518 -11.67 10.67 -22.25
C TYR A 518 -12.73 10.06 -21.31
N PRO A 519 -13.04 10.70 -20.17
CA PRO A 519 -13.89 10.12 -19.16
C PRO A 519 -15.27 9.68 -19.69
N PHE A 520 -15.68 8.47 -19.35
CA PHE A 520 -16.99 7.90 -19.73
C PHE A 520 -17.57 7.07 -18.59
N ARG A 521 -18.86 6.74 -18.67
CA ARG A 521 -19.58 5.98 -17.65
C ARG A 521 -20.05 4.64 -18.19
N GLY A 522 -20.32 3.71 -17.29
CA GLY A 522 -20.89 2.42 -17.62
C GLY A 522 -21.45 1.68 -16.42
N ARG A 523 -21.94 0.48 -16.68
CA ARG A 523 -22.62 -0.37 -15.69
C ARG A 523 -22.48 -1.84 -16.04
N TYR A 524 -22.77 -2.69 -15.06
CA TYR A 524 -23.03 -4.12 -15.26
C TYR A 524 -23.89 -4.65 -14.11
N THR A 525 -24.40 -5.86 -14.27
CA THR A 525 -25.10 -6.60 -13.22
C THR A 525 -24.30 -7.86 -12.85
N VAL A 526 -24.31 -8.19 -11.56
CA VAL A 526 -23.84 -9.46 -11.03
C VAL A 526 -25.04 -10.25 -10.55
N GLU A 527 -25.18 -11.47 -11.03
CA GLU A 527 -26.14 -12.45 -10.51
C GLU A 527 -25.38 -13.65 -9.94
N ALA A 528 -25.83 -14.16 -8.79
CA ALA A 528 -25.27 -15.37 -8.20
C ALA A 528 -26.39 -16.25 -7.63
N GLY A 529 -26.41 -17.52 -8.02
CA GLY A 529 -27.41 -18.50 -7.58
C GLY A 529 -26.93 -19.93 -7.80
N LYS A 530 -27.88 -20.87 -7.96
CA LYS A 530 -27.62 -22.31 -8.15
C LYS A 530 -26.67 -22.63 -9.31
N ASP A 531 -26.81 -21.90 -10.41
CA ASP A 531 -26.10 -22.24 -11.65
C ASP A 531 -24.67 -21.68 -11.66
N GLY A 532 -24.43 -20.58 -10.94
CA GLY A 532 -23.15 -19.90 -10.95
C GLY A 532 -23.24 -18.45 -10.50
N MET A 533 -22.12 -17.75 -10.62
CA MET A 533 -22.02 -16.31 -10.52
C MET A 533 -21.64 -15.72 -11.87
N HIS A 534 -22.46 -14.81 -12.40
CA HIS A 534 -22.32 -14.22 -13.71
C HIS A 534 -22.26 -12.70 -13.61
N VAL A 535 -21.26 -12.11 -14.28
CA VAL A 535 -21.23 -10.66 -14.55
C VAL A 535 -21.61 -10.45 -16.01
N PHE A 536 -22.71 -9.73 -16.24
CA PHE A 536 -23.28 -9.56 -17.57
C PHE A 536 -23.80 -8.15 -17.80
N GLY A 537 -24.08 -7.84 -19.07
CA GLY A 537 -24.56 -6.53 -19.49
C GLY A 537 -23.52 -5.43 -19.22
N ILE A 538 -22.24 -5.75 -19.42
CA ILE A 538 -21.17 -4.75 -19.30
C ILE A 538 -21.29 -3.77 -20.47
N GLU A 539 -21.70 -2.54 -20.18
CA GLU A 539 -21.92 -1.52 -21.19
C GLU A 539 -21.47 -0.12 -20.75
N ASN A 540 -21.13 0.72 -21.73
CA ASN A 540 -20.96 2.15 -21.53
C ASN A 540 -22.31 2.86 -21.65
N THR A 541 -22.61 3.75 -20.70
CA THR A 541 -23.83 4.57 -20.69
C THR A 541 -23.61 5.96 -21.28
N THR A 542 -22.36 6.33 -21.52
CA THR A 542 -21.98 7.53 -22.28
C THR A 542 -21.03 7.13 -23.42
N PRO A 543 -20.92 7.92 -24.50
CA PRO A 543 -19.99 7.64 -25.59
C PRO A 543 -18.54 7.51 -25.12
N ILE A 544 -17.79 6.59 -25.74
CA ILE A 544 -16.34 6.45 -25.52
C ILE A 544 -15.62 7.27 -26.58
N LYS A 545 -14.93 8.33 -26.16
CA LYS A 545 -14.06 9.12 -27.04
C LYS A 545 -12.61 8.71 -26.79
N LEU A 546 -12.00 8.04 -27.76
CA LEU A 546 -10.61 7.59 -27.67
C LEU A 546 -9.64 8.79 -27.61
N MET A 547 -8.58 8.63 -26.83
CA MET A 547 -7.42 9.52 -26.90
C MET A 547 -6.53 9.12 -28.08
N LYS A 548 -5.77 10.07 -28.63
CA LYS A 548 -4.89 9.83 -29.78
C LYS A 548 -3.89 8.69 -29.48
N GLY A 549 -3.78 7.73 -30.39
CA GLY A 549 -2.83 6.61 -30.30
C GLY A 549 -3.26 5.43 -29.44
N TYR A 550 -4.48 5.45 -28.89
CA TYR A 550 -5.05 4.33 -28.12
C TYR A 550 -6.10 3.57 -28.91
N LYS A 551 -6.23 2.27 -28.61
CA LYS A 551 -7.26 1.41 -29.18
C LYS A 551 -8.25 0.98 -28.10
N LEU A 552 -9.48 0.67 -28.51
CA LEU A 552 -10.55 0.34 -27.57
C LEU A 552 -10.26 -0.96 -26.81
N GLU A 553 -9.69 -1.94 -27.50
CA GLU A 553 -9.30 -3.24 -26.94
C GLU A 553 -8.14 -3.18 -25.93
N ASP A 554 -7.43 -2.06 -25.80
CA ASP A 554 -6.34 -1.89 -24.81
C ASP A 554 -6.87 -1.78 -23.38
N PHE A 555 -8.03 -1.15 -23.22
CA PHE A 555 -8.59 -0.81 -21.91
C PHE A 555 -10.04 -1.30 -21.73
N ALA A 556 -10.80 -1.53 -22.80
CA ALA A 556 -12.19 -1.97 -22.78
C ALA A 556 -12.43 -3.27 -23.58
N PRO A 557 -11.69 -4.36 -23.30
CA PRO A 557 -11.83 -5.64 -24.03
C PRO A 557 -13.21 -6.28 -23.87
N TRP A 558 -13.96 -5.92 -22.83
CA TRP A 558 -15.34 -6.34 -22.62
C TRP A 558 -16.29 -5.95 -23.76
N LYS A 559 -15.96 -4.92 -24.57
CA LYS A 559 -16.72 -4.57 -25.78
C LYS A 559 -16.69 -5.65 -26.86
N PHE A 560 -15.67 -6.50 -26.86
CA PHE A 560 -15.43 -7.55 -27.86
C PHE A 560 -15.69 -8.94 -27.30
N LEU A 561 -15.36 -9.14 -26.02
CA LEU A 561 -15.51 -10.42 -25.34
C LEU A 561 -16.96 -10.70 -24.92
N GLY A 562 -17.79 -9.67 -24.74
CA GLY A 562 -19.16 -9.84 -24.23
C GLY A 562 -19.18 -10.40 -22.81
N ASP A 563 -20.17 -11.23 -22.51
CA ASP A 563 -20.50 -11.69 -21.16
C ASP A 563 -19.80 -13.01 -20.76
N ILE A 564 -18.49 -13.11 -21.02
CA ILE A 564 -17.66 -14.29 -20.69
C ILE A 564 -17.42 -14.46 -19.18
N TRP A 565 -17.79 -13.49 -18.35
CA TRP A 565 -17.44 -13.41 -16.94
C TRP A 565 -18.33 -14.29 -16.06
N TYR A 566 -18.18 -15.60 -16.23
CA TYR A 566 -18.96 -16.62 -15.56
C TYR A 566 -18.10 -17.52 -14.66
N VAL A 567 -18.60 -17.78 -13.45
CA VAL A 567 -18.00 -18.69 -12.48
C VAL A 567 -19.03 -19.79 -12.18
N PRO A 568 -18.79 -21.04 -12.60
CA PRO A 568 -19.70 -22.14 -12.30
C PRO A 568 -19.67 -22.49 -10.80
N GLY A 569 -20.80 -22.96 -10.29
CA GLY A 569 -20.93 -23.44 -8.90
C GLY A 569 -22.21 -22.98 -8.25
N ASP A 570 -22.48 -23.48 -7.05
CA ASP A 570 -23.68 -23.13 -6.30
C ASP A 570 -23.41 -21.98 -5.32
N PHE A 571 -24.00 -20.82 -5.62
CA PHE A 571 -24.00 -19.62 -4.78
C PHE A 571 -25.38 -19.34 -4.18
N SER A 572 -26.33 -20.28 -4.32
CA SER A 572 -27.66 -20.15 -3.74
C SER A 572 -27.61 -20.29 -2.22
N ILE A 573 -28.41 -19.48 -1.55
CA ILE A 573 -28.62 -19.57 -0.10
C ILE A 573 -29.91 -20.36 0.04
N LYS A 574 -29.82 -21.56 0.58
CA LYS A 574 -31.01 -22.38 0.82
C LYS A 574 -31.97 -21.61 1.73
N THR A 575 -33.21 -21.49 1.29
CA THR A 575 -34.31 -20.93 2.07
C THR A 575 -35.29 -22.06 2.33
N ASP A 576 -35.88 -22.13 3.53
CA ASP A 576 -36.81 -23.19 3.97
C ASP A 576 -38.16 -23.23 3.22
N LYS A 577 -38.21 -22.78 1.96
CA LYS A 577 -39.38 -22.89 1.09
C LYS A 577 -39.47 -24.23 0.35
N GLU A 578 -38.72 -25.24 0.77
CA GLU A 578 -38.92 -26.65 0.38
C GLU A 578 -39.28 -27.50 1.59
#